data_AF-A0A5K1E4K7-F1
#
_entry.id   AF-A0A5K1E4K7-F1
#
_cell.length_a   1.000
_cell.length_b   1.000
_cell.length_c   1.000
_cell.angle_alpha   90.00
_cell.angle_beta   90.00
_cell.angle_gamma   90.00
#
_symmetry.space_group_name_H-M   'P 1'
#
loop_
_entity.id
_entity.type
_entity.pdbx_description
1 polymer ?
#
loop_
_entity_poly.entity_id
_entity_poly.type
_entity_poly.pdbx_seq_one_letter_code
_entity_poly.pdbx_strand_id
1 'polypeptide(L)' 'KWYYVSKTMAESLAWEYAEENGLDLVTICPSLVLGPMLQPTVNVSSLVLIKLLK' A
#
# COMPACT_ATOMS: atom_id res chain seq x y z
N LYS A 1 4.82 -12.18 4.24
CA LYS A 1 3.58 -12.66 4.90
C LYS A 1 3.05 -11.62 5.88
N TRP A 2 3.85 -11.17 6.85
CA TRP A 2 3.46 -10.15 7.83
C TRP A 2 3.01 -8.80 7.24
N TYR A 3 3.61 -8.37 6.13
CA TYR A 3 3.20 -7.15 5.44
C TYR A 3 1.70 -7.13 5.07
N TYR A 4 1.17 -8.24 4.56
CA TYR A 4 -0.24 -8.31 4.17
C TYR A 4 -1.15 -8.26 5.39
N VAL A 5 -0.83 -9.05 6.42
CA VAL A 5 -1.57 -9.05 7.69
C VAL A 5 -1.60 -7.66 8.31
N SER A 6 -0.44 -6.98 8.36
CA SER A 6 -0.37 -5.64 8.93
C SER A 6 -1.18 -4.62 8.13
N LYS A 7 -1.20 -4.73 6.79
CA LYS A 7 -1.97 -3.82 5.94
C LYS A 7 -3.47 -4.03 6.11
N THR A 8 -3.93 -5.28 6.16
CA THR A 8 -5.34 -5.60 6.44
C THR A 8 -5.77 -5.11 7.81
N MET A 9 -4.99 -5.39 8.87
CA MET A 9 -5.34 -4.94 10.23
C MET A 9 -5.38 -3.41 10.35
N ALA A 10 -4.42 -2.71 9.73
CA ALA A 10 -4.39 -1.25 9.75
C ALA A 10 -5.60 -0.63 9.03
N GLU A 11 -6.03 -1.20 7.90
CA GLU A 11 -7.20 -0.73 7.19
C GLU A 11 -8.50 -1.00 7.97
N SER A 12 -8.67 -2.19 8.55
CA SER A 12 -9.84 -2.50 9.40
C SER A 12 -9.98 -1.51 10.56
N LEU A 13 -8.88 -1.23 11.28
CA LEU A 13 -8.89 -0.27 12.38
C LEU A 13 -9.16 1.17 11.91
N ALA A 14 -8.69 1.56 10.73
CA ALA A 14 -8.99 2.87 10.16
C ALA A 14 -10.48 3.03 9.83
N TRP A 15 -11.15 1.97 9.35
CA TRP A 15 -12.59 1.96 9.10
C TRP A 15 -13.41 2.02 10.40
N GLU A 16 -13.06 1.21 11.40
CA GLU A 16 -13.69 1.27 12.73
C GLU A 16 -13.60 2.69 13.33
N TYR A 17 -12.40 3.28 13.29
CA TYR A 17 -12.20 4.64 13.77
C TYR A 17 -13.00 5.68 12.98
N ALA A 18 -13.08 5.54 11.66
CA ALA A 18 -13.86 6.47 10.83
C ALA A 18 -15.36 6.43 11.16
N GLU A 19 -15.92 5.23 11.36
CA GLU A 19 -17.32 5.04 11.75
C GLU A 19 -17.59 5.66 13.12
N GLU A 20 -16.73 5.39 14.11
CA GLU A 20 -16.87 5.92 15.48
C GLU A 20 -16.78 7.45 15.55
N ASN A 21 -16.04 8.07 14.63
CA ASN A 21 -15.76 9.51 14.64
C ASN A 21 -16.52 10.28 13.54
N GLY A 22 -17.40 9.63 12.78
CA GLY A 22 -18.19 10.26 11.72
C GLY A 22 -17.34 10.82 10.56
N LEU A 23 -16.22 10.17 10.23
CA LEU A 23 -15.35 10.56 9.12
C LEU A 23 -15.82 9.93 7.80
N ASP A 24 -15.81 10.71 6.73
CA ASP A 24 -16.00 10.20 5.36
C ASP A 24 -14.67 9.65 4.83
N LEU A 25 -14.45 8.35 5.05
CA LEU A 25 -13.22 7.65 4.68
C LEU A 25 -13.37 6.95 3.33
N VAL A 26 -12.34 7.09 2.49
CA VAL A 26 -12.16 6.27 1.28
C VAL A 26 -10.76 5.68 1.27
N THR A 27 -10.62 4.45 0.78
CA THR A 27 -9.33 3.77 0.64
C THR A 27 -9.02 3.44 -0.82
N ILE A 28 -7.73 3.44 -1.16
CA ILE A 28 -7.23 2.98 -2.46
C ILE A 28 -6.29 1.82 -2.17
N CYS A 29 -6.56 0.66 -2.78
CA CYS A 29 -5.83 -0.58 -2.54
C CYS A 29 -5.00 -1.00 -3.77
N PRO A 30 -3.88 -0.33 -4.06
CA PRO A 30 -3.05 -0.68 -5.20
C PRO A 30 -2.27 -1.99 -4.96
N SER A 31 -1.84 -2.60 -6.07
CA SER A 31 -0.94 -3.75 -6.10
C SER A 31 0.49 -3.29 -6.37
N LEU A 32 1.13 -3.75 -7.45
CA LEU A 32 2.41 -3.26 -7.91
C LEU A 32 2.23 -1.91 -8.61
N VAL A 33 2.86 -0.87 -8.06
CA VAL A 33 2.86 0.47 -8.64
C VAL A 33 4.13 0.65 -9.47
N LEU A 34 3.95 0.83 -10.78
CA LEU A 34 5.03 1.01 -11.75
C LEU A 34 4.90 2.38 -12.42
N GLY A 35 6.04 3.01 -12.70
CA GLY A 35 6.10 4.32 -13.35
C GLY A 35 7.43 5.03 -13.07
N PRO A 36 7.58 6.28 -13.55
CA PRO A 36 8.75 7.09 -13.25
C PRO A 36 8.94 7.28 -11.74
N MET A 37 10.15 7.01 -11.24
CA MET A 37 10.48 7.24 -9.83
C MET A 37 10.96 8.67 -9.63
N LEU A 38 10.29 9.41 -8.74
CA LEU A 38 10.72 10.75 -8.32
C LEU A 38 11.84 10.72 -7.27
N GLN A 39 12.14 9.54 -6.74
CA GLN A 39 13.15 9.30 -5.70
C GLN A 39 14.36 8.54 -6.29
N PRO A 40 15.57 8.71 -5.72
CA PRO A 40 16.77 8.02 -6.19
C PRO A 40 16.84 6.54 -5.79
N THR A 41 16.00 6.09 -4.85
CA THR A 41 16.00 4.72 -4.32
C THR A 41 14.89 3.87 -4.93
N VAL A 42 15.18 2.58 -5.13
CA VAL A 42 14.22 1.63 -5.70
C VAL A 42 13.17 1.24 -4.66
N ASN A 43 11.89 1.40 -4.99
CA ASN A 43 10.79 0.92 -4.15
C ASN A 43 10.54 -0.59 -4.36
N VAL A 44 9.75 -1.20 -3.47
CA VAL A 44 9.46 -2.63 -3.52
C VAL A 44 8.80 -3.05 -4.84
N SER A 45 7.85 -2.27 -5.36
CA SER A 45 7.15 -2.60 -6.61
C SER A 45 8.08 -2.60 -7.83
N SER A 46 8.94 -1.59 -7.94
CA SER A 46 9.91 -1.48 -9.04
C SER A 46 11.02 -2.53 -8.93
N LEU A 47 11.39 -2.94 -7.71
CA LEU A 47 12.33 -4.02 -7.49
C LEU A 47 11.83 -5.35 -8.08
N VAL A 48 10.53 -5.62 -8.01
CA VAL A 48 9.94 -6.81 -8.64
C VAL A 48 10.16 -6.77 -10.16
N LEU A 49 9.88 -5.64 -10.81
CA LEU A 49 10.11 -5.48 -12.25
C LEU A 49 11.59 -5.67 -12.62
N ILE A 50 12.50 -5.03 -11.87
CA ILE A 50 13.95 -5.16 -12.12
C ILE A 50 14.41 -6.63 -12.01
N LYS A 51 13.85 -7.39 -11.06
CA LYS A 51 14.18 -8.83 -10.90
C LYS A 51 13.61 -9.73 -11.98
N LEU A 52 12.56 -9.30 -12.69
CA LEU A 52 11.96 -10.05 -13.78
C LEU A 52 12.67 -9.79 -15.12
N LEU A 53 13.20 -8.59 -15.31
CA LEU A 53 13.87 -8.17 -16.55
C LEU A 53 15.37 -8.47 -16.56
N LYS A 54 15.96 -8.75 -15.40
CA LYS A 54 17.32 -9.26 -15.26
C LYS A 54 17.31 -10.78 -15.26
#